data_AF-A0A943L9D9-F1
#
_entry.id   AF-A0A943L9D9-F1
#
_cell.length_a   1.000
_cell.length_b   1.000
_cell.length_c   1.000
_cell.angle_alpha   90.00
_cell.angle_beta   90.00
_cell.angle_gamma   90.00
#
_symmetry.space_group_name_H-M   'P 1'
#
loop_
_entity.id
_entity.type
_entity.pdbx_description
1 polymer ?
#
loop_
_entity_poly.entity_id
_entity_poly.type
_entity_poly.pdbx_seq_one_letter_code
_entity_poly.pdbx_strand_id
1 'polypeptide(L)'
;MKKYFNKAIFYQGDGSILIPLLVTYVSAFIINLLATSNYFSWYIRTSLYNQGNKENILTFSHIFLFGLYMVVVYVITVGIYKRKKWSTLLAGPFSRMDIRKREFLIISISSIVYIIAFLYSILRGWASERETLSYIGGFYELAFLDTLKLICIAVLIMGVLALLDSMFSNIYYLFGTIVFSFIYLVFLYSNFGQALSYYKNSYIYGLDYIINGIMEYIGYVNVGNPITDFQVIIISIILLVVGIALIFISKKLTNKMLLEDMNEGIIFNLPKKIARFMIITFPGMILALLVSEMIDSMYFMYSLGIYKLSIIRLGIIIVVSIICHFILKKITIKPKEIYRL
;
A
#
# COMPACT_ATOMS: atom_id res chain seq x y z
N MET A 1 -35.10 -1.11 -25.04
CA MET A 1 -35.58 -1.50 -23.68
C MET A 1 -34.64 -2.44 -22.92
N LYS A 2 -34.12 -3.54 -23.49
CA LYS A 2 -33.16 -4.45 -22.79
C LYS A 2 -31.99 -3.70 -22.11
N LYS A 3 -31.33 -2.75 -22.79
CA LYS A 3 -30.22 -1.94 -22.23
C LYS A 3 -30.58 -1.13 -20.98
N TYR A 4 -31.83 -0.66 -20.86
CA TYR A 4 -32.31 0.12 -19.72
C TYR A 4 -32.75 -0.77 -18.56
N PHE A 5 -33.41 -1.89 -18.85
CA PHE A 5 -33.79 -2.90 -17.86
C PHE A 5 -32.56 -3.53 -17.19
N ASN A 6 -31.54 -3.78 -18.01
CA ASN A 6 -30.24 -4.26 -17.58
C ASN A 6 -29.55 -3.29 -16.62
N LYS A 7 -29.50 -1.99 -16.95
CA LYS A 7 -29.01 -0.95 -16.04
C LYS A 7 -29.76 -0.97 -14.70
N ALA A 8 -31.09 -1.08 -14.71
CA ALA A 8 -31.89 -1.10 -13.49
C ALA A 8 -31.56 -2.30 -12.57
N ILE A 9 -31.33 -3.50 -13.12
CA ILE A 9 -30.92 -4.69 -12.35
C ILE A 9 -29.54 -4.49 -11.71
N PHE A 10 -28.61 -3.82 -12.41
CA PHE A 10 -27.29 -3.49 -11.90
C PHE A 10 -27.33 -2.48 -10.74
N TYR A 11 -28.20 -1.47 -10.85
CA TYR A 11 -28.42 -0.48 -9.79
C TYR A 11 -29.26 -1.03 -8.61
N GLN A 12 -30.11 -2.03 -8.81
CA GLN A 12 -30.80 -2.73 -7.70
C GLN A 12 -29.80 -3.50 -6.82
N GLY A 13 -28.76 -4.11 -7.41
CA GLY A 13 -27.66 -4.70 -6.64
C GLY A 13 -26.89 -3.66 -5.81
N ASP A 14 -26.84 -2.41 -6.27
CA ASP A 14 -26.14 -1.31 -5.59
C ASP A 14 -26.88 -0.74 -4.39
N GLY A 15 -28.21 -0.95 -4.33
CA GLY A 15 -29.01 -0.63 -3.16
C GLY A 15 -28.51 -1.32 -1.88
N SER A 16 -27.96 -2.53 -2.00
CA SER A 16 -27.40 -3.28 -0.86
C SER A 16 -26.07 -2.71 -0.34
N ILE A 17 -25.33 -2.00 -1.19
CA ILE A 17 -24.00 -1.44 -0.88
C ILE A 17 -24.11 0.02 -0.42
N LEU A 18 -25.21 0.70 -0.78
CA LEU A 18 -25.45 2.11 -0.49
C LEU A 18 -25.44 2.42 1.01
N ILE A 19 -26.12 1.64 1.83
CA ILE A 19 -26.16 1.86 3.29
C ILE A 19 -24.75 1.72 3.91
N PRO A 20 -24.01 0.60 3.68
CA PRO A 20 -22.62 0.50 4.11
C PRO A 20 -21.72 1.64 3.61
N LEU A 21 -21.87 2.06 2.35
CA LEU A 21 -21.10 3.18 1.78
C LEU A 21 -21.39 4.50 2.51
N LEU A 22 -22.67 4.81 2.78
CA LEU A 22 -23.03 6.02 3.54
C LEU A 22 -22.42 6.02 4.94
N VAL A 23 -22.46 4.89 5.65
CA VAL A 23 -21.80 4.74 6.97
C VAL A 23 -20.30 5.00 6.83
N THR A 24 -19.65 4.47 5.80
CA THR A 24 -18.23 4.76 5.58
C THR A 24 -17.97 6.23 5.26
N TYR A 25 -18.85 6.92 4.54
CA TYR A 25 -18.69 8.34 4.26
C TYR A 25 -18.80 9.18 5.53
N VAL A 26 -19.75 8.88 6.42
CA VAL A 26 -19.83 9.52 7.74
C VAL A 26 -18.56 9.25 8.55
N SER A 27 -18.04 8.03 8.51
CA SER A 27 -16.79 7.69 9.20
C SER A 27 -15.59 8.50 8.68
N ALA A 28 -15.55 8.86 7.40
CA ALA A 28 -14.49 9.70 6.84
C ALA A 28 -14.48 11.10 7.48
N PHE A 29 -15.64 11.70 7.74
CA PHE A 29 -15.73 12.97 8.45
C PHE A 29 -15.27 12.85 9.90
N ILE A 30 -15.70 11.79 10.61
CA ILE A 30 -15.31 11.56 12.00
C ILE A 30 -13.79 11.36 12.10
N ILE A 31 -13.21 10.52 11.24
CA ILE A 31 -11.77 10.24 11.20
C ILE A 31 -10.98 11.53 10.96
N ASN A 32 -11.36 12.33 9.95
CA ASN A 32 -10.64 13.56 9.64
C ASN A 32 -10.75 14.62 10.77
N LEU A 33 -11.92 14.74 11.42
CA LEU A 33 -12.10 15.64 12.55
C LEU A 33 -11.25 15.25 13.76
N LEU A 34 -11.21 13.95 14.09
CA LEU A 34 -10.40 13.46 15.21
C LEU A 34 -8.91 13.62 14.92
N ALA A 35 -8.50 13.26 13.72
CA ALA A 35 -7.09 13.22 13.38
C ALA A 35 -6.51 14.65 13.28
N THR A 36 -7.25 15.59 12.69
CA THR A 36 -6.81 17.00 12.58
C THR A 36 -6.89 17.76 13.90
N SER A 37 -7.70 17.30 14.87
CA SER A 37 -7.86 17.98 16.16
C SER A 37 -6.55 18.14 16.95
N ASN A 38 -5.65 17.16 16.87
CA ASN A 38 -4.34 17.22 17.52
C ASN A 38 -3.47 18.35 16.95
N TYR A 39 -3.54 18.57 15.63
CA TYR A 39 -2.86 19.68 14.97
C TYR A 39 -3.33 21.03 15.53
N PHE A 40 -4.65 21.25 15.48
CA PHE A 40 -5.22 22.53 15.88
C PHE A 40 -5.16 22.80 17.40
N SER A 41 -5.13 21.77 18.24
CA SER A 41 -5.08 21.93 19.69
C SER A 41 -3.66 22.01 20.27
N TRP A 42 -2.78 21.09 19.90
CA TRP A 42 -1.48 20.93 20.56
C TRP A 42 -0.33 21.46 19.70
N TYR A 43 -0.25 21.04 18.43
CA TYR A 43 0.91 21.34 17.58
C TYR A 43 1.04 22.82 17.20
N ILE A 44 -0.08 23.50 16.94
CA ILE A 44 -0.08 24.96 16.73
C ILE A 44 0.45 25.67 17.97
N ARG A 45 0.02 25.26 19.17
CA ARG A 45 0.42 25.91 20.42
C ARG A 45 1.90 25.67 20.72
N THR A 46 2.41 24.46 20.51
CA THR A 46 3.84 24.18 20.72
C THR A 46 4.72 24.92 19.72
N SER A 47 4.26 25.12 18.48
CA SER A 47 4.97 25.89 17.45
C SER A 47 5.16 27.37 17.82
N LEU A 48 4.28 27.94 18.65
CA LEU A 48 4.46 29.31 19.16
C LEU A 48 5.63 29.42 20.14
N TYR A 49 5.92 28.36 20.89
CA TYR A 49 6.97 28.35 21.91
C TYR A 49 8.29 27.74 21.40
N ASN A 50 8.22 26.88 20.38
CA ASN A 50 9.37 26.21 19.78
C ASN A 50 9.45 26.54 18.28
N GLN A 51 10.37 27.42 17.89
CA GLN A 51 10.59 27.84 16.49
C GLN A 51 11.08 26.70 15.56
N GLY A 52 11.37 25.51 16.07
CA GLY A 52 12.11 24.46 15.36
C GLY A 52 11.29 23.42 14.60
N ASN A 53 10.03 23.15 14.98
CA ASN A 53 9.28 22.00 14.44
C ASN A 53 7.94 22.45 13.85
N LYS A 54 7.93 22.79 12.55
CA LYS A 54 6.68 22.85 11.79
C LYS A 54 6.23 21.42 11.51
N GLU A 55 5.26 20.94 12.28
CA GLU A 55 4.63 19.66 11.99
C GLU A 55 3.60 19.79 10.87
N ASN A 56 3.48 18.75 10.04
CA ASN A 56 2.46 18.68 9.01
C ASN A 56 1.07 18.42 9.64
N ILE A 57 0.02 18.87 8.97
CA ILE A 57 -1.37 18.56 9.37
C ILE A 57 -1.63 17.07 9.13
N LEU A 58 -1.13 16.56 8.01
CA LEU A 58 -1.21 15.16 7.62
C LEU A 58 -0.09 14.35 8.29
N THR A 59 -0.44 13.62 9.36
CA THR A 59 0.50 12.71 10.03
C THR A 59 0.41 11.28 9.49
N PHE A 60 1.40 10.45 9.81
CA PHE A 60 1.41 9.03 9.46
C PHE A 60 0.11 8.30 9.84
N SER A 61 -0.41 8.57 11.05
CA SER A 61 -1.67 7.99 11.52
C SER A 61 -2.85 8.35 10.62
N HIS A 62 -2.90 9.58 10.07
CA HIS A 62 -3.94 9.97 9.12
C HIS A 62 -3.85 9.17 7.83
N ILE A 63 -2.64 9.00 7.29
CA ILE A 63 -2.41 8.26 6.03
C ILE A 63 -2.72 6.78 6.22
N PHE A 64 -2.38 6.21 7.37
CA PHE A 64 -2.73 4.85 7.72
C PHE A 64 -4.26 4.65 7.80
N LEU A 65 -4.98 5.53 8.48
CA LEU A 65 -6.44 5.51 8.55
C LEU A 65 -7.09 5.72 7.17
N PHE A 66 -6.52 6.58 6.33
CA PHE A 66 -6.96 6.76 4.94
C PHE A 66 -6.77 5.49 4.11
N GLY A 67 -5.63 4.81 4.26
CA GLY A 67 -5.38 3.51 3.61
C GLY A 67 -6.39 2.45 4.02
N LEU A 68 -6.66 2.33 5.33
CA LEU A 68 -7.70 1.43 5.85
C LEU A 68 -9.09 1.78 5.32
N TYR A 69 -9.45 3.06 5.30
CA TYR A 69 -10.71 3.55 4.73
C TYR A 69 -10.87 3.11 3.27
N MET A 70 -9.83 3.31 2.43
CA MET A 70 -9.86 2.92 1.02
C MET A 70 -9.99 1.40 0.84
N VAL A 71 -9.34 0.62 1.70
CA VAL A 71 -9.47 -0.84 1.72
C VAL A 71 -10.89 -1.27 2.09
N VAL A 72 -11.51 -0.67 3.11
CA VAL A 72 -12.89 -0.98 3.51
C VAL A 72 -13.87 -0.66 2.40
N VAL A 73 -13.75 0.52 1.78
CA VAL A 73 -14.55 0.92 0.62
C VAL A 73 -14.40 -0.10 -0.52
N TYR A 74 -13.17 -0.54 -0.80
CA TYR A 74 -12.90 -1.55 -1.82
C TYR A 74 -13.59 -2.89 -1.49
N VAL A 75 -13.49 -3.38 -0.25
CA VAL A 75 -14.15 -4.63 0.17
C VAL A 75 -15.68 -4.52 0.06
N ILE A 76 -16.26 -3.39 0.45
CA ILE A 76 -17.71 -3.13 0.32
C ILE A 76 -18.11 -3.10 -1.17
N THR A 77 -17.32 -2.45 -2.01
CA THR A 77 -17.61 -2.27 -3.44
C THR A 77 -17.48 -3.57 -4.23
N VAL A 78 -16.43 -4.35 -3.97
CA VAL A 78 -16.14 -5.59 -4.71
C VAL A 78 -16.83 -6.81 -4.09
N GLY A 79 -16.99 -6.82 -2.76
CA GLY A 79 -17.54 -7.93 -1.98
C GLY A 79 -16.54 -9.06 -1.73
N ILE A 80 -16.65 -9.73 -0.59
CA ILE A 80 -15.77 -10.82 -0.13
C ILE A 80 -15.65 -11.93 -1.20
N TYR A 81 -16.77 -12.32 -1.81
CA TYR A 81 -16.84 -13.32 -2.88
C TYR A 81 -16.89 -12.69 -4.27
N LYS A 82 -15.87 -11.89 -4.60
CA LYS A 82 -15.72 -11.19 -5.89
C LYS A 82 -16.12 -12.03 -7.11
N ARG A 83 -15.68 -13.30 -7.18
CA ARG A 83 -15.92 -14.16 -8.35
C ARG A 83 -17.36 -14.63 -8.49
N LYS A 84 -18.06 -14.89 -7.38
CA LYS A 84 -19.49 -15.18 -7.42
C LYS A 84 -20.24 -13.96 -7.95
N LYS A 85 -19.90 -12.75 -7.49
CA LYS A 85 -20.44 -11.48 -8.00
C LYS A 85 -20.11 -11.25 -9.47
N TRP A 86 -18.87 -11.50 -9.90
CA TRP A 86 -18.48 -11.32 -11.29
C TRP A 86 -19.16 -12.34 -12.21
N SER A 87 -19.28 -13.61 -11.80
CA SER A 87 -19.97 -14.65 -12.56
C SER A 87 -21.46 -14.31 -12.74
N THR A 88 -22.14 -13.84 -11.69
CA THR A 88 -23.55 -13.42 -11.80
C THR A 88 -23.74 -12.19 -12.67
N LEU A 89 -22.84 -11.19 -12.56
CA LEU A 89 -22.88 -9.99 -13.39
C LEU A 89 -22.56 -10.27 -14.86
N LEU A 90 -21.64 -11.20 -15.13
CA LEU A 90 -21.25 -11.63 -16.49
C LEU A 90 -22.26 -12.58 -17.13
N ALA A 91 -23.06 -13.31 -16.34
CA ALA A 91 -24.24 -14.03 -16.84
C ALA A 91 -25.33 -13.07 -17.32
N GLY A 92 -25.28 -11.83 -16.83
CA GLY A 92 -26.01 -10.71 -17.37
C GLY A 92 -25.36 -10.10 -18.64
N PRO A 93 -25.84 -8.94 -19.09
CA PRO A 93 -25.43 -8.24 -20.30
C PRO A 93 -24.14 -7.42 -20.15
N PHE A 94 -23.40 -7.57 -19.04
CA PHE A 94 -22.32 -6.66 -18.66
C PHE A 94 -20.97 -7.20 -19.10
N SER A 95 -20.11 -6.31 -19.61
CA SER A 95 -18.71 -6.67 -19.84
C SER A 95 -17.90 -6.54 -18.55
N ARG A 96 -16.79 -7.28 -18.45
CA ARG A 96 -15.85 -7.14 -17.32
C ARG A 96 -15.32 -5.72 -17.15
N MET A 97 -15.15 -5.01 -18.27
CA MET A 97 -14.67 -3.65 -18.26
C MET A 97 -15.72 -2.68 -17.73
N ASP A 98 -17.02 -2.96 -17.91
CA ASP A 98 -18.09 -2.15 -17.33
C ASP A 98 -18.20 -2.35 -15.81
N ILE A 99 -18.06 -3.59 -15.34
CA ILE A 99 -18.01 -3.91 -13.89
C ILE A 99 -16.85 -3.16 -13.24
N ARG A 100 -15.67 -3.21 -13.84
CA ARG A 100 -14.49 -2.50 -13.35
C ARG A 100 -14.60 -0.99 -13.36
N LYS A 101 -15.15 -0.41 -14.43
CA LYS A 101 -15.37 1.04 -14.49
C LYS A 101 -16.25 1.49 -13.33
N ARG A 102 -17.27 0.69 -12.97
CA ARG A 102 -18.14 0.97 -11.84
C ARG A 102 -17.41 0.87 -10.50
N GLU A 103 -16.69 -0.21 -10.27
CA GLU A 103 -15.90 -0.42 -9.03
C GLU A 103 -14.89 0.73 -8.86
N PHE A 104 -14.16 1.07 -9.92
CA PHE A 104 -13.23 2.19 -9.94
C PHE A 104 -13.91 3.53 -9.65
N LEU A 105 -15.05 3.82 -10.27
CA LEU A 105 -15.80 5.05 -10.06
C LEU A 105 -16.24 5.21 -8.60
N ILE A 106 -16.75 4.16 -7.96
CA ILE A 106 -17.17 4.19 -6.55
C ILE A 106 -15.97 4.49 -5.64
N ILE A 107 -14.83 3.83 -5.88
CA ILE A 107 -13.60 4.06 -5.12
C ILE A 107 -13.08 5.49 -5.33
N SER A 108 -13.14 6.02 -6.56
CA SER A 108 -12.77 7.41 -6.85
C SER A 108 -13.69 8.41 -6.14
N ILE A 109 -15.01 8.21 -6.17
CA ILE A 109 -15.95 9.07 -5.42
C ILE A 109 -15.63 9.02 -3.92
N SER A 110 -15.40 7.84 -3.37
CA SER A 110 -15.07 7.68 -1.94
C SER A 110 -13.77 8.41 -1.57
N SER A 111 -12.75 8.35 -2.42
CA SER A 111 -11.50 9.10 -2.21
C SER A 111 -11.73 10.61 -2.23
N ILE A 112 -12.59 11.11 -3.13
CA ILE A 112 -12.96 12.53 -3.21
C ILE A 112 -13.73 12.94 -1.94
N VAL A 113 -14.67 12.12 -1.46
CA VAL A 113 -15.39 12.37 -0.21
C VAL A 113 -14.42 12.49 0.97
N TYR A 114 -13.42 11.62 1.05
CA TYR A 114 -12.40 11.70 2.10
C TYR A 114 -11.57 13.00 2.01
N ILE A 115 -11.16 13.40 0.81
CA ILE A 115 -10.42 14.66 0.58
C ILE A 115 -11.29 15.88 0.97
N ILE A 116 -12.58 15.87 0.62
CA ILE A 116 -13.52 16.92 1.01
C ILE A 116 -13.67 16.97 2.54
N ALA A 117 -13.77 15.82 3.21
CA ALA A 117 -13.85 15.73 4.66
C ALA A 117 -12.57 16.25 5.34
N PHE A 118 -11.40 16.00 4.75
CA PHE A 118 -10.12 16.55 5.19
C PHE A 118 -10.10 18.07 5.07
N LEU A 119 -10.44 18.62 3.90
CA LEU A 119 -10.52 20.07 3.67
C LEU A 119 -11.54 20.75 4.59
N TYR A 120 -12.70 20.13 4.81
CA TYR A 120 -13.69 20.62 5.78
C TYR A 120 -13.12 20.70 7.19
N SER A 121 -12.36 19.68 7.61
CA SER A 121 -11.74 19.65 8.93
C SER A 121 -10.68 20.74 9.09
N ILE A 122 -9.87 20.99 8.04
CA ILE A 122 -8.92 22.11 7.98
C ILE A 122 -9.64 23.46 8.08
N LEU A 123 -10.70 23.67 7.31
CA LEU A 123 -11.46 24.93 7.32
C LEU A 123 -12.07 25.21 8.69
N ARG A 124 -12.64 24.18 9.33
CA ARG A 124 -13.18 24.29 10.69
C ARG A 124 -12.08 24.65 11.71
N GLY A 125 -10.94 23.97 11.64
CA GLY A 125 -9.80 24.25 12.52
C GLY A 125 -9.25 25.67 12.32
N TRP A 126 -9.11 26.09 11.06
CA TRP A 126 -8.68 27.45 10.71
C TRP A 126 -9.63 28.53 11.26
N ALA A 127 -10.95 28.30 11.16
CA ALA A 127 -11.94 29.24 11.69
C ALA A 127 -11.87 29.35 13.22
N SER A 128 -11.58 28.24 13.92
CA SER A 128 -11.49 28.19 15.38
C SER A 128 -10.21 28.81 15.93
N GLU A 129 -9.08 28.61 15.26
CA GLU A 129 -7.74 28.99 15.75
C GLU A 129 -7.10 30.10 14.90
N ARG A 130 -7.94 30.98 14.32
CA ARG A 130 -7.52 31.99 13.35
C ARG A 130 -6.46 32.94 13.91
N GLU A 131 -6.60 33.36 15.15
CA GLU A 131 -5.65 34.26 15.82
C GLU A 131 -4.29 33.57 15.96
N THR A 132 -4.26 32.36 16.49
CA THR A 132 -3.06 31.55 16.70
C THR A 132 -2.31 31.29 15.38
N LEU A 133 -3.05 30.95 14.32
CA LEU A 133 -2.49 30.69 12.99
C LEU A 133 -1.87 31.94 12.34
N SER A 134 -2.37 33.14 12.66
CA SER A 134 -1.82 34.39 12.13
C SER A 134 -0.38 34.64 12.57
N TYR A 135 0.01 34.10 13.73
CA TYR A 135 1.37 34.25 14.29
C TYR A 135 2.38 33.23 13.73
N ILE A 136 1.94 32.06 13.26
CA ILE A 136 2.83 30.97 12.83
C ILE A 136 3.24 31.11 11.35
N GLY A 137 2.38 31.69 10.51
CA GLY A 137 2.62 31.84 9.08
C GLY A 137 2.71 30.51 8.31
N GLY A 138 2.66 30.54 6.98
CA GLY A 138 2.85 29.35 6.12
C GLY A 138 1.76 28.26 6.18
N PHE A 139 0.66 28.49 6.92
CA PHE A 139 -0.44 27.51 7.03
C PHE A 139 -1.05 27.11 5.69
N TYR A 140 -1.24 28.07 4.78
CA TYR A 140 -1.83 27.81 3.47
C TYR A 140 -0.93 26.92 2.59
N GLU A 141 0.38 27.11 2.67
CA GLU A 141 1.35 26.28 1.96
C GLU A 141 1.36 24.85 2.50
N LEU A 142 1.38 24.69 3.82
CA LEU A 142 1.26 23.39 4.48
C LEU A 142 -0.03 22.66 4.10
N ALA A 143 -1.18 23.35 4.18
CA ALA A 143 -2.47 22.78 3.81
C ALA A 143 -2.53 22.36 2.33
N PHE A 144 -1.92 23.15 1.45
CA PHE A 144 -1.82 22.84 0.02
C PHE A 144 -0.97 21.58 -0.21
N LEU A 145 0.24 21.53 0.36
CA LEU A 145 1.15 20.39 0.22
C LEU A 145 0.52 19.10 0.78
N ASP A 146 -0.13 19.16 1.94
CA ASP A 146 -0.77 17.99 2.54
C ASP A 146 -1.99 17.51 1.75
N THR A 147 -2.76 18.43 1.17
CA THR A 147 -3.86 18.07 0.25
C THR A 147 -3.32 17.39 -1.01
N LEU A 148 -2.21 17.90 -1.56
CA LEU A 148 -1.54 17.34 -2.72
C LEU A 148 -0.98 15.93 -2.43
N LYS A 149 -0.32 15.74 -1.28
CA LYS A 149 0.13 14.42 -0.80
C LYS A 149 -1.03 13.44 -0.72
N LEU A 150 -2.14 13.84 -0.11
CA LEU A 150 -3.33 13.00 0.05
C LEU A 150 -3.90 12.55 -1.30
N ILE A 151 -3.98 13.44 -2.29
CA ILE A 151 -4.42 13.12 -3.66
C ILE A 151 -3.46 12.11 -4.30
N CYS A 152 -2.15 12.35 -4.24
CA CYS A 152 -1.17 11.45 -4.87
C CYS A 152 -1.16 10.06 -4.24
N ILE A 153 -1.26 9.99 -2.91
CA ILE A 153 -1.38 8.72 -2.19
C ILE A 153 -2.68 8.00 -2.56
N ALA A 154 -3.80 8.73 -2.71
CA ALA A 154 -5.07 8.15 -3.16
C ALA A 154 -4.94 7.48 -4.53
N VAL A 155 -4.33 8.17 -5.50
CA VAL A 155 -4.10 7.65 -6.86
C VAL A 155 -3.21 6.41 -6.84
N LEU A 156 -2.15 6.41 -6.02
CA LEU A 156 -1.28 5.25 -5.84
C LEU A 156 -2.05 4.04 -5.28
N ILE A 157 -2.79 4.24 -4.18
CA ILE A 157 -3.58 3.18 -3.53
C ILE A 157 -4.60 2.60 -4.51
N MET A 158 -5.31 3.45 -5.25
CA MET A 158 -6.25 3.01 -6.30
C MET A 158 -5.55 2.17 -7.38
N GLY A 159 -4.37 2.59 -7.83
CA GLY A 159 -3.58 1.84 -8.82
C GLY A 159 -3.11 0.48 -8.32
N VAL A 160 -2.61 0.42 -7.09
CA VAL A 160 -2.19 -0.83 -6.44
C VAL A 160 -3.37 -1.77 -6.25
N LEU A 161 -4.49 -1.29 -5.69
CA LEU A 161 -5.70 -2.08 -5.52
C LEU A 161 -6.21 -2.61 -6.87
N ALA A 162 -6.27 -1.77 -7.90
CA ALA A 162 -6.69 -2.20 -9.23
C ALA A 162 -5.76 -3.26 -9.84
N LEU A 163 -4.44 -3.15 -9.64
CA LEU A 163 -3.48 -4.13 -10.14
C LEU A 163 -3.62 -5.46 -9.39
N LEU A 164 -3.66 -5.44 -8.05
CA LEU A 164 -3.83 -6.65 -7.24
C LEU A 164 -5.17 -7.32 -7.53
N ASP A 165 -6.24 -6.52 -7.65
CA ASP A 165 -7.57 -6.98 -8.06
C ASP A 165 -7.54 -7.75 -9.39
N SER A 166 -6.68 -7.35 -10.32
CA SER A 166 -6.51 -8.04 -11.60
C SER A 166 -5.77 -9.35 -11.50
N MET A 167 -4.94 -9.54 -10.48
CA MET A 167 -4.04 -10.68 -10.34
C MET A 167 -4.61 -11.79 -9.46
N PHE A 168 -5.47 -11.46 -8.50
CA PHE A 168 -6.03 -12.40 -7.53
C PHE A 168 -7.53 -12.61 -7.72
N SER A 169 -7.98 -13.85 -7.50
CA SER A 169 -9.39 -14.21 -7.62
C SER A 169 -10.20 -13.91 -6.36
N ASN A 170 -9.57 -13.92 -5.18
CA ASN A 170 -10.23 -13.72 -3.89
C ASN A 170 -9.57 -12.59 -3.09
N ILE A 171 -10.39 -11.84 -2.36
CA ILE A 171 -9.96 -10.82 -1.41
C ILE A 171 -9.03 -11.43 -0.33
N TYR A 172 -9.26 -12.67 0.12
CA TYR A 172 -8.35 -13.31 1.08
C TYR A 172 -6.93 -13.50 0.53
N TYR A 173 -6.80 -13.94 -0.72
CA TYR A 173 -5.48 -14.05 -1.37
C TYR A 173 -4.83 -12.68 -1.59
N LEU A 174 -5.64 -11.66 -1.90
CA LEU A 174 -5.16 -10.28 -2.03
C LEU A 174 -4.55 -9.79 -0.71
N PHE A 175 -5.29 -9.89 0.41
CA PHE A 175 -4.77 -9.46 1.71
C PHE A 175 -3.57 -10.28 2.18
N GLY A 176 -3.64 -11.61 2.04
CA GLY A 176 -2.52 -12.48 2.38
C GLY A 176 -1.26 -12.11 1.60
N THR A 177 -1.41 -11.75 0.32
CA THR A 177 -0.27 -11.34 -0.50
C THR A 177 0.27 -9.96 -0.11
N ILE A 178 -0.60 -8.98 0.22
CA ILE A 178 -0.15 -7.66 0.71
C ILE A 178 0.68 -7.84 1.98
N VAL A 179 0.16 -8.57 2.97
CA VAL A 179 0.82 -8.78 4.26
C VAL A 179 2.13 -9.56 4.07
N PHE A 180 2.10 -10.67 3.33
CA PHE A 180 3.30 -11.46 3.08
C PHE A 180 4.37 -10.68 2.32
N SER A 181 3.98 -9.89 1.31
CA SER A 181 4.93 -9.06 0.55
C SER A 181 5.55 -7.96 1.41
N PHE A 182 4.77 -7.35 2.31
CA PHE A 182 5.29 -6.37 3.25
C PHE A 182 6.33 -6.99 4.20
N ILE A 183 6.00 -8.13 4.82
CA ILE A 183 6.93 -8.85 5.70
C ILE A 183 8.20 -9.25 4.93
N TYR A 184 8.04 -9.75 3.69
CA TYR A 184 9.16 -10.10 2.81
C TYR A 184 10.09 -8.90 2.57
N LEU A 185 9.54 -7.70 2.29
CA LEU A 185 10.32 -6.48 2.09
C LEU A 185 11.06 -6.05 3.36
N VAL A 186 10.45 -6.18 4.54
CA VAL A 186 11.10 -5.91 5.83
C VAL A 186 12.33 -6.79 6.00
N PHE A 187 12.21 -8.11 5.78
CA PHE A 187 13.35 -9.02 5.87
C PHE A 187 14.42 -8.73 4.82
N LEU A 188 14.03 -8.35 3.60
CA LEU A 188 14.98 -7.95 2.57
C LEU A 188 15.78 -6.70 3.00
N TYR A 189 15.09 -5.70 3.55
CA TYR A 189 15.74 -4.51 4.11
C TYR A 189 16.65 -4.86 5.30
N SER A 190 16.23 -5.72 6.23
CA SER A 190 17.10 -6.13 7.34
C SER A 190 18.38 -6.83 6.88
N ASN A 191 18.31 -7.60 5.78
CA ASN A 191 19.48 -8.32 5.26
C ASN A 191 20.47 -7.39 4.53
N PHE A 192 19.97 -6.43 3.75
CA PHE A 192 20.77 -5.66 2.78
C PHE A 192 20.73 -4.14 2.95
N GLY A 193 19.77 -3.59 3.69
CA GLY A 193 19.53 -2.15 3.83
C GLY A 193 20.77 -1.41 4.32
N GLN A 194 21.39 -1.90 5.39
CA GLN A 194 22.61 -1.29 5.95
C GLN A 194 23.79 -1.30 4.96
N ALA A 195 23.89 -2.29 4.08
CA ALA A 195 24.96 -2.32 3.06
C ALA A 195 24.70 -1.34 1.91
N LEU A 196 23.45 -0.93 1.71
CA LEU A 196 23.04 0.01 0.67
C LEU A 196 22.94 1.45 1.18
N SER A 197 23.35 1.69 2.43
CA SER A 197 23.24 2.97 3.11
C SER A 197 24.55 3.34 3.77
N TYR A 198 24.87 4.63 3.82
CA TYR A 198 26.06 5.12 4.50
C TYR A 198 25.81 6.49 5.13
N TYR A 199 26.58 6.77 6.18
CA TYR A 199 26.48 7.99 6.97
C TYR A 199 27.75 8.82 6.79
N LYS A 200 27.60 10.10 6.46
CA LYS A 200 28.73 11.03 6.34
C LYS A 200 28.34 12.38 6.92
N ASN A 201 29.15 12.90 7.85
CA ASN A 201 28.93 14.20 8.50
C ASN A 201 27.50 14.36 9.07
N SER A 202 26.98 13.31 9.73
CA SER A 202 25.60 13.25 10.25
C SER A 202 24.49 13.22 9.20
N TYR A 203 24.82 13.20 7.91
CA TYR A 203 23.87 13.01 6.82
C TYR A 203 23.76 11.54 6.41
N ILE A 204 22.54 11.17 6.04
CA ILE A 204 22.19 9.81 5.59
C ILE A 204 22.18 9.77 4.07
N TYR A 205 22.77 8.74 3.49
CA TYR A 205 22.83 8.52 2.05
C TYR A 205 22.45 7.08 1.69
N GLY A 206 22.11 6.87 0.41
CA GLY A 206 21.77 5.55 -0.11
C GLY A 206 20.30 5.20 0.13
N LEU A 207 20.03 3.94 0.47
CA LEU A 207 18.68 3.43 0.59
C LEU A 207 17.94 4.02 1.80
N ASP A 208 18.64 4.27 2.91
CA ASP A 208 18.08 4.88 4.13
C ASP A 208 17.64 6.32 3.85
N TYR A 209 18.34 7.06 2.98
CA TYR A 209 17.92 8.40 2.56
C TYR A 209 16.57 8.36 1.83
N ILE A 210 16.37 7.37 0.96
CA ILE A 210 15.12 7.20 0.22
C ILE A 210 13.99 6.78 1.18
N ILE A 211 14.25 5.83 2.08
CA ILE A 211 13.26 5.38 3.06
C ILE A 211 12.86 6.54 3.98
N ASN A 212 13.82 7.27 4.53
CA ASN A 212 13.54 8.38 5.43
C ASN A 212 12.80 9.50 4.71
N GLY A 213 13.15 9.80 3.45
CA GLY A 213 12.39 10.73 2.63
C GLY A 213 10.94 10.29 2.38
N ILE A 214 10.69 8.99 2.17
CA ILE A 214 9.33 8.44 2.06
C ILE A 214 8.60 8.51 3.40
N MET A 215 9.28 8.20 4.51
CA MET A 215 8.71 8.27 5.87
C MET A 215 8.30 9.70 6.23
N GLU A 216 9.15 10.68 5.95
CA GLU A 216 8.85 12.09 6.17
C GLU A 216 7.74 12.58 5.22
N TYR A 217 7.73 12.11 3.97
CA TYR A 217 6.65 12.40 3.02
C TYR A 217 5.28 11.93 3.53
N ILE A 218 5.22 10.76 4.19
CA ILE A 218 4.00 10.24 4.82
C ILE A 218 3.76 10.80 6.24
N GLY A 219 4.48 11.85 6.65
CA GLY A 219 4.27 12.49 7.95
C GLY A 219 4.68 11.63 9.15
N TYR A 220 5.69 10.76 8.97
CA TYR A 220 6.41 10.11 10.06
C TYR A 220 7.59 10.97 10.52
N VAL A 221 8.09 10.72 11.73
CA VAL A 221 9.20 11.49 12.31
C VAL A 221 10.44 11.39 11.43
N ASN A 222 11.01 12.55 11.11
CA ASN A 222 12.23 12.63 10.33
C ASN A 222 13.42 12.07 11.12
N VAL A 223 14.17 11.18 10.47
CA VAL A 223 15.49 10.72 10.93
C VAL A 223 16.50 11.10 9.86
N GLY A 224 17.34 12.10 10.12
CA GLY A 224 18.41 12.52 9.23
C GLY A 224 18.08 13.76 8.39
N ASN A 225 18.09 13.61 7.06
CA ASN A 225 18.06 14.74 6.14
C ASN A 225 16.62 15.21 5.89
N PRO A 226 16.24 16.46 6.22
CA PRO A 226 14.90 16.96 5.95
C PRO A 226 14.59 17.07 4.46
N ILE A 227 13.40 16.62 4.08
CA ILE A 227 12.86 16.83 2.74
C ILE A 227 12.48 18.29 2.55
N THR A 228 12.86 18.84 1.41
CA THR A 228 12.41 20.16 0.97
C THR A 228 11.04 20.09 0.31
N ASP A 229 10.31 21.21 0.28
CA ASP A 229 9.00 21.29 -0.39
C ASP A 229 9.09 20.91 -1.88
N PHE A 230 10.21 21.25 -2.53
CA PHE A 230 10.47 20.83 -3.91
C PHE A 230 10.55 19.30 -4.05
N GLN A 231 11.19 18.61 -3.10
CA GLN A 231 11.26 17.15 -3.09
C GLN A 231 9.89 16.52 -2.82
N VAL A 232 9.08 17.13 -1.94
CA VAL A 232 7.67 16.71 -1.73
C VAL A 232 6.89 16.76 -3.04
N ILE A 233 7.05 17.82 -3.83
CA ILE A 233 6.40 17.95 -5.13
C ILE A 233 6.89 16.87 -6.11
N ILE A 234 8.20 16.64 -6.20
CA ILE A 234 8.77 15.60 -7.08
C ILE A 234 8.24 14.21 -6.70
N ILE A 235 8.28 13.84 -5.42
CA ILE A 235 7.78 12.55 -4.94
C ILE A 235 6.30 12.41 -5.32
N SER A 236 5.51 13.47 -5.12
CA SER A 236 4.10 13.48 -5.47
C SER A 236 3.84 13.26 -6.96
N ILE A 237 4.63 13.87 -7.84
CA ILE A 237 4.55 13.65 -9.29
C ILE A 237 4.88 12.19 -9.63
N ILE A 238 5.94 11.63 -9.04
CA ILE A 238 6.33 10.23 -9.25
C ILE A 238 5.20 9.29 -8.82
N LEU A 239 4.62 9.48 -7.63
CA LEU A 239 3.53 8.66 -7.13
C LEU A 239 2.30 8.72 -8.04
N LEU A 240 1.98 9.90 -8.56
CA LEU A 240 0.87 10.11 -9.49
C LEU A 240 1.12 9.35 -10.81
N VAL A 241 2.30 9.51 -11.41
CA VAL A 241 2.68 8.80 -12.65
C VAL A 241 2.64 7.28 -12.47
N VAL A 242 3.21 6.78 -11.36
CA VAL A 242 3.20 5.35 -11.02
C VAL A 242 1.76 4.86 -10.84
N GLY A 243 0.93 5.57 -10.08
CA GLY A 243 -0.47 5.19 -9.87
C GLY A 243 -1.26 5.09 -11.17
N ILE A 244 -1.12 6.07 -12.07
CA ILE A 244 -1.76 6.04 -13.40
C ILE A 244 -1.25 4.86 -14.23
N ALA A 245 0.07 4.61 -14.24
CA ALA A 245 0.66 3.50 -14.96
C ALA A 245 0.11 2.15 -14.46
N LEU A 246 -0.03 1.97 -13.14
CA LEU A 246 -0.62 0.77 -12.54
C LEU A 246 -2.08 0.56 -12.97
N ILE A 247 -2.89 1.62 -13.03
CA ILE A 247 -4.27 1.56 -13.53
C ILE A 247 -4.30 1.10 -14.99
N PHE A 248 -3.40 1.63 -15.84
CA PHE A 248 -3.32 1.23 -17.24
C PHE A 248 -2.89 -0.24 -17.41
N ILE A 249 -1.90 -0.68 -16.64
CA ILE A 249 -1.46 -2.09 -16.60
C ILE A 249 -2.62 -2.98 -16.15
N SER A 250 -3.33 -2.61 -15.09
CA SER A 250 -4.50 -3.35 -14.58
C SER A 250 -5.58 -3.50 -15.65
N LYS A 251 -5.88 -2.45 -16.40
CA LYS A 251 -6.83 -2.49 -17.52
C LYS A 251 -6.40 -3.50 -18.59
N LYS A 252 -5.12 -3.50 -18.96
CA LYS A 252 -4.57 -4.43 -19.96
C LYS A 252 -4.62 -5.89 -19.47
N LEU A 253 -4.30 -6.13 -18.20
CA LEU A 253 -4.45 -7.45 -17.57
C LEU A 253 -5.93 -7.88 -17.56
N THR A 254 -6.84 -6.95 -17.30
CA THR A 254 -8.30 -7.07 -17.39
C THR A 254 -8.80 -7.82 -18.60
N ASN A 255 -8.35 -7.34 -19.75
CA ASN A 255 -8.80 -7.85 -21.03
C ASN A 255 -8.21 -9.23 -21.35
N LYS A 256 -7.10 -9.62 -20.71
CA LYS A 256 -6.40 -10.89 -20.93
C LYS A 256 -6.85 -12.02 -20.01
N MET A 257 -7.73 -11.75 -19.05
CA MET A 257 -8.21 -12.76 -18.11
C MET A 257 -9.07 -13.81 -18.84
N LEU A 258 -8.82 -15.11 -18.67
CA LEU A 258 -9.73 -16.14 -19.19
C LEU A 258 -10.78 -16.50 -18.11
N LEU A 259 -11.94 -17.05 -18.52
CA LEU A 259 -12.98 -17.51 -17.58
C LEU A 259 -12.50 -18.70 -16.74
N GLU A 260 -11.68 -19.56 -17.35
CA GLU A 260 -11.16 -20.79 -16.75
C GLU A 260 -10.17 -20.50 -15.60
N ASP A 261 -9.30 -19.49 -15.78
CA ASP A 261 -8.35 -19.04 -14.76
C ASP A 261 -9.02 -18.28 -13.58
N MET A 262 -10.33 -18.02 -13.64
CA MET A 262 -11.03 -17.25 -12.60
C MET A 262 -11.20 -18.02 -11.29
N ASN A 263 -11.10 -19.35 -11.34
CA ASN A 263 -11.22 -20.24 -10.19
C ASN A 263 -9.88 -20.45 -9.45
N GLU A 264 -8.75 -20.11 -10.07
CA GLU A 264 -7.43 -20.21 -9.43
C GLU A 264 -7.20 -19.02 -8.47
N GLY A 265 -6.47 -19.24 -7.37
CA GLY A 265 -6.15 -18.19 -6.39
C GLY A 265 -5.37 -17.00 -6.98
N ILE A 266 -4.40 -17.31 -7.84
CA ILE A 266 -3.58 -16.36 -8.61
C ILE A 266 -3.82 -16.67 -10.09
N ILE A 267 -4.20 -15.67 -10.87
CA ILE A 267 -4.72 -15.88 -12.23
C ILE A 267 -3.57 -15.98 -13.24
N PHE A 268 -2.59 -15.08 -13.13
CA PHE A 268 -1.52 -14.98 -14.12
C PHE A 268 -0.28 -15.79 -13.73
N ASN A 269 0.38 -16.36 -14.75
CA ASN A 269 1.58 -17.16 -14.57
C ASN A 269 2.78 -16.37 -14.00
N LEU A 270 2.93 -15.10 -14.35
CA LEU A 270 4.05 -14.27 -13.85
C LEU A 270 3.92 -14.03 -12.33
N PRO A 271 2.78 -13.56 -11.80
CA PRO A 271 2.53 -13.52 -10.36
C PRO A 271 2.72 -14.85 -9.64
N LYS A 272 2.29 -15.97 -10.22
CA LYS A 272 2.55 -17.31 -9.65
C LYS A 272 4.05 -17.58 -9.51
N LYS A 273 4.85 -17.24 -10.51
CA LYS A 273 6.32 -17.38 -10.47
C LYS A 273 6.94 -16.50 -9.38
N ILE A 274 6.51 -15.25 -9.26
CA ILE A 274 7.00 -14.33 -8.22
C ILE A 274 6.63 -14.84 -6.82
N ALA A 275 5.36 -15.22 -6.60
CA ALA A 275 4.92 -15.77 -5.32
C ALA A 275 5.72 -17.03 -4.94
N ARG A 276 5.94 -17.93 -5.91
CA ARG A 276 6.74 -19.14 -5.68
C ARG A 276 8.20 -18.81 -5.35
N PHE A 277 8.80 -17.83 -6.04
CA PHE A 277 10.14 -17.34 -5.74
C PHE A 277 10.20 -16.82 -4.30
N MET A 278 9.28 -15.93 -3.92
CA MET A 278 9.23 -15.36 -2.57
C MET A 278 9.06 -16.44 -1.49
N ILE A 279 8.21 -17.45 -1.71
CA ILE A 279 8.02 -18.55 -0.76
C ILE A 279 9.30 -19.39 -0.62
N ILE A 280 10.03 -19.62 -1.71
CA ILE A 280 11.27 -20.40 -1.69
C ILE A 280 12.39 -19.64 -0.97
N THR A 281 12.50 -18.33 -1.19
CA THR A 281 13.59 -17.51 -0.62
C THR A 281 13.32 -17.06 0.80
N PHE A 282 12.06 -16.98 1.23
CA PHE A 282 11.67 -16.43 2.52
C PHE A 282 12.34 -17.11 3.74
N PRO A 283 12.38 -18.47 3.85
CA PRO A 283 13.10 -19.12 4.94
C PRO A 283 14.60 -18.77 4.95
N GLY A 284 15.21 -18.66 3.77
CA GLY A 284 16.59 -18.24 3.60
C GLY A 284 16.84 -16.83 4.11
N MET A 285 15.93 -15.89 3.86
CA MET A 285 16.06 -14.51 4.34
C MET A 285 15.97 -14.41 5.86
N ILE A 286 15.12 -15.22 6.51
CA ILE A 286 15.03 -15.26 7.98
C ILE A 286 16.29 -15.88 8.56
N LEU A 287 16.69 -17.05 8.07
CA LEU A 287 17.85 -17.77 8.58
C LEU A 287 19.17 -17.01 8.34
N ALA A 288 19.28 -16.27 7.24
CA ALA A 288 20.46 -15.49 6.93
C ALA A 288 20.80 -14.46 8.01
N LEU A 289 19.80 -13.80 8.60
CA LEU A 289 20.04 -12.86 9.71
C LEU A 289 20.70 -13.57 10.89
N LEU A 290 20.05 -14.63 11.39
CA LEU A 290 20.51 -15.40 12.55
C LEU A 290 21.88 -16.05 12.32
N VAL A 291 22.03 -16.77 11.21
CA VAL A 291 23.24 -17.54 10.91
C VAL A 291 24.42 -16.62 10.63
N SER A 292 24.21 -15.47 9.95
CA SER A 292 25.29 -14.52 9.70
C SER A 292 25.86 -13.91 10.98
N GLU A 293 25.01 -13.59 11.96
CA GLU A 293 25.45 -13.05 13.25
C GLU A 293 26.18 -14.09 14.11
N MET A 294 25.73 -15.36 14.06
CA MET A 294 26.46 -16.46 14.70
C MET A 294 27.84 -16.66 14.07
N ILE A 295 27.93 -16.61 12.74
CA ILE A 295 29.23 -16.73 12.04
C ILE A 295 30.16 -15.58 12.44
N ASP A 296 29.64 -14.35 12.47
CA ASP A 296 30.42 -13.17 12.80
C ASP A 296 31.00 -13.26 14.23
N SER A 297 30.14 -13.58 15.19
CA SER A 297 30.53 -13.65 16.61
C SER A 297 31.44 -14.84 16.96
N MET A 298 31.29 -15.99 16.28
CA MET A 298 32.05 -17.20 16.62
C MET A 298 33.39 -17.32 15.90
N TYR A 299 33.48 -16.85 14.65
CA TYR A 299 34.64 -17.12 13.79
C TYR A 299 35.53 -15.90 13.57
N PHE A 300 35.06 -14.69 13.87
CA PHE A 300 35.81 -13.47 13.63
C PHE A 300 36.10 -12.74 14.94
N MET A 301 37.39 -12.50 15.19
CA MET A 301 37.87 -11.79 16.39
C MET A 301 37.44 -10.30 16.37
N TYR A 302 37.19 -9.75 15.19
CA TYR A 302 36.60 -8.44 14.96
C TYR A 302 35.38 -8.61 14.05
N SER A 303 34.29 -7.91 14.34
CA SER A 303 33.07 -7.97 13.52
C SER A 303 33.37 -7.69 12.05
N LEU A 304 32.86 -8.57 11.20
CA LEU A 304 32.80 -8.41 9.76
C LEU A 304 31.98 -7.15 9.47
N GLY A 305 32.65 -6.18 8.85
CA GLY A 305 31.96 -4.99 8.35
C GLY A 305 30.75 -5.34 7.48
N ILE A 306 29.77 -4.44 7.49
CA ILE A 306 28.41 -4.62 6.94
C ILE A 306 28.40 -5.25 5.53
N TYR A 307 29.29 -4.80 4.64
CA TYR A 307 29.39 -5.32 3.26
C TYR A 307 29.73 -6.82 3.21
N LYS A 308 30.69 -7.28 4.02
CA LYS A 308 31.09 -8.68 4.05
C LYS A 308 29.98 -9.55 4.65
N LEU A 309 29.34 -9.06 5.71
CA LEU A 309 28.20 -9.72 6.34
C LEU A 309 27.04 -9.91 5.35
N SER A 310 26.72 -8.89 4.54
CA SER A 310 25.69 -8.99 3.50
C SER A 310 26.01 -10.00 2.41
N ILE A 311 27.28 -10.19 2.05
CA ILE A 311 27.70 -11.25 1.10
C ILE A 311 27.44 -12.64 1.71
N ILE A 312 27.77 -12.83 2.99
CA ILE A 312 27.49 -14.09 3.71
C ILE A 312 25.99 -14.36 3.77
N ARG A 313 25.18 -13.34 4.10
CA ARG A 313 23.71 -13.43 4.10
C ARG A 313 23.18 -13.85 2.73
N LEU A 314 23.70 -13.29 1.65
CA LEU A 314 23.32 -13.66 0.29
C LEU A 314 23.67 -15.14 -0.01
N GLY A 315 24.85 -15.61 0.40
CA GLY A 315 25.24 -17.02 0.29
C GLY A 315 24.28 -17.95 1.03
N ILE A 316 23.91 -17.61 2.27
CA ILE A 316 22.96 -18.39 3.08
C ILE A 316 21.59 -18.42 2.41
N ILE A 317 21.09 -17.26 1.94
CA ILE A 317 19.80 -17.18 1.23
C ILE A 317 19.81 -18.13 0.03
N ILE A 318 20.86 -18.12 -0.79
CA ILE A 318 20.95 -19.00 -1.97
C ILE A 318 20.92 -20.47 -1.57
N VAL A 319 21.76 -20.89 -0.62
CA VAL A 319 21.86 -22.30 -0.20
C VAL A 319 20.54 -22.80 0.37
N VAL A 320 19.95 -22.04 1.30
CA VAL A 320 18.66 -22.40 1.91
C VAL A 320 17.54 -22.41 0.85
N SER A 321 17.53 -21.44 -0.07
CA SER A 321 16.55 -21.41 -1.17
C SER A 321 16.62 -22.64 -2.05
N ILE A 322 17.82 -23.14 -2.36
CA ILE A 322 18.02 -24.38 -3.12
C ILE A 322 17.42 -25.58 -2.35
N ILE A 323 17.68 -25.68 -1.04
CA ILE A 323 17.13 -26.74 -0.18
C ILE A 323 15.59 -26.65 -0.15
N CYS A 324 15.04 -25.46 0.09
CA CYS A 324 13.59 -25.22 0.09
C CYS A 324 12.96 -25.58 -1.25
N HIS A 325 13.62 -25.28 -2.37
CA HIS A 325 13.16 -25.68 -3.70
C HIS A 325 13.04 -27.21 -3.83
N PHE A 326 14.05 -27.96 -3.40
CA PHE A 326 14.01 -29.43 -3.43
C PHE A 326 12.92 -30.01 -2.52
N ILE A 327 12.74 -29.44 -1.33
CA ILE A 327 11.67 -29.87 -0.39
C ILE A 327 10.30 -29.62 -1.01
N LEU A 328 10.05 -28.41 -1.53
CA LEU A 328 8.77 -28.07 -2.17
C LEU A 328 8.50 -28.94 -3.39
N LYS A 329 9.53 -29.26 -4.19
CA LYS A 329 9.39 -30.17 -5.33
C LYS A 329 8.93 -31.57 -4.88
N LYS A 330 9.50 -32.10 -3.80
CA LYS A 330 9.08 -33.40 -3.23
C LYS A 330 7.64 -33.38 -2.71
N ILE A 331 7.21 -32.30 -2.05
CA ILE A 331 5.84 -32.17 -1.52
C ILE A 331 4.79 -32.05 -2.65
N THR A 332 5.13 -31.38 -3.75
CA THR A 332 4.21 -31.21 -4.89
C THR A 332 4.03 -32.47 -5.75
N ILE A 333 4.95 -33.44 -5.68
CA ILE A 333 4.80 -34.72 -6.35
C ILE A 333 3.95 -35.61 -5.41
N LYS A 334 2.62 -35.53 -5.54
CA LYS A 334 1.77 -36.60 -4.99
C LYS A 334 2.17 -37.92 -5.68
N PRO A 335 2.24 -39.05 -4.95
CA PRO A 335 2.37 -40.36 -5.59
C PRO A 335 1.19 -40.52 -6.56
N LYS A 336 1.46 -41.00 -7.78
CA LYS A 336 0.38 -41.43 -8.69
C LYS A 336 -0.50 -42.39 -7.90
N GLU A 337 -1.77 -42.04 -7.69
CA GLU A 337 -2.79 -43.02 -7.35
C GLU A 337 -2.79 -44.04 -8.49
N ILE A 338 -2.17 -45.19 -8.25
CA ILE A 338 -2.29 -46.36 -9.10
C ILE A 338 -3.73 -46.82 -8.88
N TYR A 339 -4.64 -46.38 -9.74
CA TYR A 339 -5.91 -47.06 -9.93
C TYR A 339 -5.55 -48.47 -10.42
N ARG A 340 -5.52 -49.44 -9.49
CA ARG A 340 -5.59 -50.85 -9.86
C ARG A 340 -7.04 -51.09 -10.27
N LEU A 341 -7.17 -51.51 -11.52
CA LEU A 341 -8.38 -51.91 -12.25
C LEU A 341 -9.37 -52.73 -11.40
#